data_AF-A0A3B0VX54-F1
#
_entry.id   AF-A0A3B0VX54-F1
#
_cell.length_a   1.000
_cell.length_b   1.000
_cell.length_c   1.000
_cell.angle_alpha   90.00
_cell.angle_beta   90.00
_cell.angle_gamma   90.00
#
_symmetry.space_group_name_H-M   'P 1'
#
loop_
_entity.id
_entity.type
_entity.pdbx_description
1 polymer ?
#
loop_
_entity_poly.entity_id
_entity_poly.type
_entity_poly.pdbx_seq_one_letter_code
_entity_poly.pdbx_strand_id
1 'polypeptide(L)' 'MTLARKYLISTEDTPYYHIMARCVRRAFLCGKDKYSGNCYEHRRKPIVERIKFLALIFNIDVCAYAIMSNHYHL' A
#
# COMPACT_ATOMS: atom_id res chain seq x y z
N MET A 1 -16.71 13.23 8.08
CA MET A 1 -17.28 12.18 8.96
C MET A 1 -16.67 10.85 8.58
N THR A 2 -16.10 10.11 9.53
CA THR A 2 -15.56 8.76 9.28
C THR A 2 -16.64 7.71 9.52
N LEU A 3 -16.91 6.86 8.53
CA LEU A 3 -17.79 5.70 8.69
C LEU A 3 -17.02 4.54 9.35
N ALA A 4 -17.73 3.68 10.07
CA ALA A 4 -17.13 2.45 10.60
C ALA A 4 -16.68 1.55 9.44
N ARG A 5 -15.52 0.89 9.57
CA ARG A 5 -14.90 0.11 8.48
C ARG A 5 -15.81 -0.96 7.87
N LYS A 6 -16.69 -1.56 8.67
CA LYS A 6 -17.67 -2.55 8.18
C LYS A 6 -18.67 -2.00 7.17
N TYR A 7 -18.85 -0.68 7.12
CA TYR A 7 -19.72 -0.01 6.16
C TYR A 7 -18.96 0.56 4.95
N LEU A 8 -17.63 0.37 4.88
CA LEU A 8 -16.81 0.83 3.76
C LEU A 8 -16.67 -0.24 2.66
N ILE A 9 -17.04 -1.49 2.97
CA ILE A 9 -16.84 -2.66 2.10
C ILE A 9 -18.19 -3.36 1.94
N SER A 10 -18.60 -3.60 0.70
CA SER A 10 -19.79 -4.34 0.30
C SER A 10 -19.42 -5.38 -0.77
N THR A 11 -19.21 -6.62 -0.34
CA THR A 11 -18.87 -7.72 -1.27
C THR A 11 -20.02 -8.10 -2.19
N GLU A 12 -21.25 -7.72 -1.86
CA GLU A 12 -22.43 -7.90 -2.71
C GLU A 12 -22.40 -6.99 -3.93
N ASP A 13 -21.90 -5.76 -3.76
CA ASP A 13 -21.82 -4.77 -4.86
C ASP A 13 -20.57 -4.99 -5.73
N THR A 14 -19.42 -5.22 -5.10
CA THR A 14 -18.16 -5.46 -5.81
C THR A 14 -17.17 -6.25 -4.96
N PRO A 15 -16.47 -7.24 -5.54
CA PRO A 15 -15.33 -7.90 -4.88
C PRO A 15 -14.03 -7.10 -5.04
N TYR A 16 -14.01 -6.04 -5.86
CA TYR A 16 -12.82 -5.25 -6.16
C TYR A 16 -12.78 -3.94 -5.39
N TYR A 17 -11.66 -3.67 -4.72
CA TYR A 17 -11.44 -2.46 -3.96
C TYR A 17 -10.05 -1.88 -4.25
N HIS A 18 -10.02 -0.58 -4.56
CA HIS A 18 -8.78 0.18 -4.63
C HIS A 18 -8.44 0.74 -3.25
N ILE A 19 -7.28 0.37 -2.72
CA ILE A 19 -6.81 0.80 -1.40
C ILE A 19 -5.51 1.56 -1.58
N MET A 20 -5.35 2.64 -0.82
CA MET A 20 -4.09 3.36 -0.75
C MET A 20 -3.67 3.63 0.69
N ALA A 21 -2.37 3.54 0.94
CA ALA A 21 -1.79 3.99 2.20
C ALA A 21 -0.56 4.85 1.92
N ARG A 22 -0.41 5.94 2.68
CA ARG A 22 0.67 6.90 2.50
C ARG A 22 1.42 7.14 3.80
N CYS A 23 2.73 7.31 3.66
CA CYS A 23 3.56 7.91 4.69
C CYS A 23 3.25 9.41 4.81
N VAL A 24 3.30 9.91 6.03
CA VAL A 24 3.15 11.34 6.35
C VAL A 24 4.46 11.88 6.92
N ARG A 25 4.54 13.20 7.15
CA ARG A 25 5.70 13.84 7.80
C ARG A 25 7.05 13.58 7.10
N ARG A 26 7.05 13.56 5.76
CA ARG A 26 8.24 13.29 4.93
C ARG A 26 8.90 11.93 5.19
N ALA A 27 8.18 10.94 5.71
CA ALA A 27 8.65 9.56 5.68
C ALA A 27 8.54 8.98 4.27
N PHE A 28 9.50 8.12 3.92
CA PHE A 28 9.59 7.46 2.61
C PHE A 28 9.51 5.94 2.77
N LEU A 29 8.60 5.34 2.01
CA LEU A 29 8.55 3.89 1.81
C LEU A 29 9.79 3.42 1.06
N CYS A 30 10.11 4.12 -0.03
CA CYS A 30 11.26 3.88 -0.91
C CYS A 30 11.62 5.18 -1.64
N GLY A 31 12.53 5.13 -2.61
CA GLY A 31 12.98 6.31 -3.33
C GLY A 31 14.06 7.11 -2.60
N LYS A 32 14.47 8.19 -3.23
CA LYS A 32 15.48 9.12 -2.71
C LYS A 32 14.79 10.34 -2.10
N ASP A 33 15.09 10.64 -0.85
CA ASP A 33 14.70 11.90 -0.24
C ASP A 33 15.55 13.03 -0.84
N LYS A 34 14.89 14.01 -1.47
CA LYS A 34 15.55 15.15 -2.11
C LYS A 34 16.16 16.12 -1.09
N TYR A 35 15.66 16.13 0.15
CA TYR A 35 16.15 17.05 1.19
C TYR A 35 17.37 16.51 1.92
N SER A 36 17.29 15.30 2.48
CA SER A 36 18.43 14.68 3.18
C SER A 36 19.42 13.97 2.26
N GLY A 37 19.04 13.68 1.01
CA GLY A 37 19.84 12.89 0.07
C GLY A 37 19.78 11.38 0.30
N ASN A 38 19.17 10.93 1.40
CA ASN A 38 19.08 9.52 1.77
C ASN A 38 18.28 8.70 0.74
N CYS A 39 18.77 7.50 0.42
CA CYS A 39 18.14 6.59 -0.53
C CYS A 39 17.54 5.37 0.19
N TYR A 40 16.23 5.21 0.06
CA TYR A 40 15.45 4.12 0.64
C TYR A 40 14.98 3.11 -0.41
N GLU A 41 15.50 3.18 -1.63
CA GLU A 41 15.05 2.35 -2.77
C GLU A 41 15.17 0.84 -2.50
N HIS A 42 16.14 0.45 -1.68
CA HIS A 42 16.34 -0.93 -1.21
C HIS A 42 15.09 -1.57 -0.56
N ARG A 43 14.15 -0.74 -0.06
CA ARG A 43 12.91 -1.21 0.60
C ARG A 43 11.82 -1.63 -0.38
N ARG A 44 11.88 -1.23 -1.66
CA ARG A 44 10.80 -1.49 -2.62
C ARG A 44 10.50 -2.98 -2.78
N LYS A 45 11.52 -3.80 -3.03
CA LYS A 45 11.34 -5.25 -3.23
C LYS A 45 10.77 -5.94 -1.98
N PRO A 46 11.32 -5.74 -0.77
CA PRO A 46 10.69 -6.26 0.46
C PRO A 46 9.22 -5.84 0.65
N ILE A 47 8.84 -4.62 0.27
CA ILE A 47 7.44 -4.16 0.36
C ILE A 47 6.54 -4.98 -0.59
N VAL A 48 6.96 -5.17 -1.85
CA VAL A 48 6.22 -6.03 -2.81
C VAL A 48 6.04 -7.44 -2.26
N GLU A 49 7.12 -8.04 -1.77
CA GLU A 49 7.07 -9.41 -1.26
C GLU A 49 6.21 -9.52 0.01
N ARG A 50 6.20 -8.48 0.85
CA ARG A 50 5.31 -8.41 2.01
C ARG A 50 3.84 -8.33 1.59
N ILE A 51 3.50 -7.55 0.56
CA ILE A 51 2.14 -7.48 0.01
C ILE A 51 1.69 -8.87 -0.45
N LYS A 52 2.49 -9.55 -1.27
CA LYS A 52 2.17 -10.90 -1.78
C LYS A 52 2.02 -11.93 -0.66
N PHE A 53 2.91 -11.89 0.33
CA PHE A 53 2.85 -12.79 1.47
C PHE A 53 1.57 -12.60 2.30
N LEU A 54 1.17 -11.35 2.54
CA LEU A 54 -0.06 -11.07 3.29
C LEU A 54 -1.31 -11.43 2.47
N ALA A 55 -1.29 -11.19 1.17
CA ALA A 55 -2.35 -11.61 0.25
C ALA A 55 -2.59 -13.14 0.34
N LEU A 56 -1.49 -13.92 0.35
CA LEU A 56 -1.55 -15.37 0.56
C LEU A 56 -2.15 -15.74 1.93
N ILE A 57 -1.69 -15.12 3.02
CA ILE A 57 -2.18 -15.44 4.38
C ILE A 57 -3.66 -15.11 4.56
N PHE A 58 -4.09 -13.95 4.05
CA PHE A 58 -5.46 -13.49 4.21
C PHE A 58 -6.40 -14.04 3.14
N ASN A 59 -5.89 -14.84 2.20
CA ASN A 59 -6.65 -15.40 1.09
C ASN A 59 -7.38 -14.31 0.28
N ILE A 60 -6.64 -13.26 -0.09
CA ILE A 60 -7.10 -12.12 -0.89
C ILE A 60 -6.27 -12.05 -2.17
N ASP A 61 -6.92 -11.87 -3.30
CA ASP A 61 -6.23 -11.64 -4.57
C ASP A 61 -5.85 -10.16 -4.76
N VAL A 62 -4.59 -9.91 -5.15
CA VAL A 62 -4.12 -8.57 -5.52
C VAL A 62 -4.15 -8.45 -7.04
N CYS A 63 -5.15 -7.73 -7.56
CA CYS A 63 -5.34 -7.57 -9.01
C CYS A 63 -4.24 -6.71 -9.64
N ALA A 64 -3.83 -5.64 -8.96
CA ALA A 64 -2.77 -4.76 -9.38
C ALA A 64 -2.11 -4.12 -8.15
N TYR A 65 -0.90 -3.58 -8.30
CA TYR A 65 -0.31 -2.74 -7.27
C TYR A 65 0.61 -1.69 -7.90
N ALA A 66 0.77 -0.56 -7.21
CA ALA A 66 1.75 0.46 -7.54
C ALA A 66 2.46 0.92 -6.27
N ILE A 67 3.79 0.92 -6.27
CA ILE A 67 4.59 1.40 -5.14
C ILE A 67 5.27 2.70 -5.55
N MET A 68 4.98 3.76 -4.81
CA MET A 68 5.62 5.06 -4.95
C MET A 68 6.54 5.32 -3.76
N SER A 69 7.29 6.42 -3.81
CA SER A 69 8.27 6.75 -2.77
C SER A 69 7.64 6.96 -1.39
N ASN A 70 6.40 7.45 -1.33
CA ASN A 70 5.72 7.82 -0.09
C ASN A 70 4.33 7.19 0.07
N HIS A 71 3.85 6.38 -0.88
CA HIS A 71 2.58 5.68 -0.77
C HIS A 71 2.55 4.48 -1.69
N TYR A 72 1.57 3.60 -1.49
CA TYR A 72 1.28 2.51 -2.40
C TYR A 72 -0.22 2.43 -2.68
N HIS A 73 -0.54 1.78 -3.78
CA HIS A 73 -1.88 1.41 -4.20
C HIS A 73 -1.95 -0.11 -4.36
N LEU A 74 -3.07 -0.69 -3.92
CA LEU A 74 -3.50 -2.07 -4.15
C LEU A 74 -4.88 -2.05 -4.78
#